data_AF-A0A4U5M3C9-F1
#
_entry.id   AF-A0A4U5M3C9-F1
#
_cell.length_a   1.000
_cell.length_b   1.000
_cell.length_c   1.000
_cell.angle_alpha   90.00
_cell.angle_beta   90.00
_cell.angle_gamma   90.00
#
_symmetry.space_group_name_H-M   'P 1'
#
loop_
_entity.id
_entity.type
_entity.pdbx_description
1 polymer ?
#
loop_
_entity_poly.entity_id
_entity_poly.type
_entity_poly.pdbx_seq_one_letter_code
_entity_poly.pdbx_strand_id
1 'polypeptide(L)'
;MGVGTGSPGSPRLILNLPIFGWVFGSINYNQPTSLVAITDSAQTAGATGLKSMIAVELAGLVTFVVLFLVNLKKRKAESRLEASLAYKYQVQENVIGYEVIFPIAFLHCISYTITYIFLLSSIGLFINKNSDIANVTKIIMMCDVTVAYVILFPLMVIYKTFRKIRRPARVFTREPKDQQIKNNTENYFIMLNQQLNK
;
A
#
# COMPACT_ATOMS: atom_id res chain seq x y z
N MET A 1 -19.20 -24.17 36.24
CA MET A 1 -19.45 -24.51 34.81
C MET A 1 -19.73 -23.21 34.08
N GLY A 2 -18.71 -22.64 33.43
CA GLY A 2 -18.81 -21.36 32.73
C GLY A 2 -19.03 -21.59 31.24
N VAL A 3 -20.16 -21.11 30.73
CA VAL A 3 -20.53 -21.16 29.31
C VAL A 3 -19.69 -20.13 28.57
N GLY A 4 -18.78 -20.62 27.72
CA GLY A 4 -17.93 -19.78 26.87
C GLY A 4 -18.75 -19.11 25.77
N THR A 5 -18.71 -17.78 25.75
CA THR A 5 -19.28 -16.97 24.67
C THR A 5 -18.37 -17.03 23.45
N GLY A 6 -18.90 -17.64 22.38
CA GLY A 6 -18.23 -17.77 21.09
C GLY A 6 -17.96 -16.41 20.45
N SER A 7 -16.72 -16.23 20.02
CA SER A 7 -16.23 -15.07 19.26
C SER A 7 -16.99 -14.95 17.91
N PRO A 8 -17.57 -13.79 17.57
CA PRO A 8 -18.23 -13.60 16.29
C PRO A 8 -17.20 -13.56 15.17
N GLY A 9 -17.23 -14.60 14.33
CA GLY A 9 -16.45 -14.71 13.11
C GLY A 9 -16.65 -13.49 12.22
N SER A 10 -15.54 -12.91 11.80
CA SER A 10 -15.44 -11.73 10.95
C SER A 10 -16.21 -11.87 9.63
N PRO A 11 -17.22 -11.01 9.36
CA PRO A 11 -17.97 -11.02 8.11
C PRO A 11 -17.21 -10.21 7.07
N ARG A 12 -16.31 -10.85 6.31
CA ARG A 12 -15.61 -10.18 5.19
C ARG A 12 -15.72 -10.90 3.85
N LEU A 13 -16.40 -12.04 3.77
CA LEU A 13 -16.50 -12.80 2.52
C LEU A 13 -17.79 -12.60 1.71
N ILE A 14 -18.82 -11.97 2.29
CA ILE A 14 -20.16 -11.96 1.67
C ILE A 14 -20.31 -10.87 0.58
N LEU A 15 -19.48 -9.82 0.59
CA LEU A 15 -19.69 -8.67 -0.28
C LEU A 15 -19.29 -8.89 -1.76
N ASN A 16 -18.46 -9.87 -2.09
CA ASN A 16 -17.96 -10.09 -3.46
C ASN A 16 -18.69 -11.21 -4.23
N LEU A 17 -19.41 -12.10 -3.55
CA LEU A 17 -20.18 -13.18 -4.18
C LEU A 17 -21.20 -12.72 -5.25
N PRO A 18 -21.97 -11.63 -5.07
CA PRO A 18 -22.95 -11.24 -6.08
C PRO A 18 -22.31 -10.70 -7.36
N ILE A 19 -21.14 -10.07 -7.28
CA ILE A 19 -20.42 -9.55 -8.45
C ILE A 19 -19.83 -10.70 -9.27
N PHE A 20 -19.19 -11.67 -8.61
CA PHE A 20 -18.72 -12.89 -9.29
C PHE A 20 -19.88 -13.68 -9.88
N GLY A 21 -20.97 -13.86 -9.13
CA GLY A 21 -22.18 -14.53 -9.62
C GLY A 21 -22.80 -13.84 -10.83
N TRP A 22 -22.82 -12.50 -10.86
CA TRP A 22 -23.33 -11.75 -12.00
C TRP A 22 -22.41 -11.82 -13.23
N VAL A 23 -21.09 -11.73 -13.03
CA VAL A 23 -20.10 -11.84 -14.11
C VAL A 23 -20.09 -13.23 -14.73
N PHE A 24 -20.14 -14.30 -13.92
CA PHE A 24 -20.17 -15.67 -14.43
C PHE A 24 -21.55 -16.10 -14.93
N GLY A 25 -22.63 -15.61 -14.31
CA GLY A 25 -24.01 -15.93 -14.69
C GLY A 25 -24.49 -15.27 -15.99
N SER A 26 -23.78 -14.25 -16.48
CA SER A 26 -24.08 -13.60 -17.76
C SER A 26 -23.36 -14.24 -18.96
N ILE A 27 -22.51 -15.24 -18.72
CA ILE A 27 -21.79 -15.96 -19.78
C ILE A 27 -22.70 -17.06 -20.33
N ASN A 28 -23.07 -16.96 -21.61
CA ASN A 28 -23.87 -17.98 -22.29
C ASN A 28 -22.96 -19.13 -22.78
N TYR A 29 -22.92 -20.22 -22.02
CA TYR A 29 -22.08 -21.39 -22.32
C TYR A 29 -22.56 -22.25 -23.50
N ASN A 30 -23.72 -21.94 -24.10
CA ASN A 30 -24.28 -22.71 -25.21
C ASN A 30 -23.70 -22.33 -26.58
N GLN A 31 -22.81 -21.33 -26.65
CA GLN A 31 -22.10 -20.98 -27.88
C GLN A 31 -20.69 -21.59 -27.87
N PRO A 32 -20.24 -22.25 -28.96
CA PRO A 32 -18.88 -22.78 -29.04
C PRO A 32 -17.89 -21.62 -28.90
N THR A 33 -17.17 -21.63 -27.77
CA THR A 33 -16.20 -20.61 -27.36
C THR A 33 -14.99 -20.65 -28.27
N SER A 34 -15.09 -20.01 -29.44
CA SER A 34 -13.95 -19.23 -29.89
C SER A 34 -13.85 -18.02 -28.97
N LEU A 35 -12.62 -17.57 -28.67
CA LEU A 35 -12.35 -16.28 -28.01
C LEU A 35 -12.99 -15.06 -28.74
N VAL A 36 -13.77 -15.29 -29.80
CA VAL A 36 -14.37 -14.32 -30.73
C VAL A 36 -15.83 -14.02 -30.39
N ALA A 37 -16.53 -14.82 -29.57
CA ALA A 37 -17.93 -14.57 -29.21
C ALA A 37 -18.06 -13.69 -27.94
N ILE A 38 -17.39 -12.54 -27.91
CA ILE A 38 -17.73 -11.50 -26.93
C ILE A 38 -19.01 -10.84 -27.45
N THR A 39 -20.14 -11.07 -26.79
CA THR A 39 -21.37 -10.35 -27.09
C THR A 39 -21.20 -8.87 -26.75
N ASP A 40 -21.84 -7.97 -27.49
CA ASP A 40 -21.80 -6.52 -27.20
C ASP A 40 -22.22 -6.21 -25.74
N SER A 41 -23.13 -7.03 -25.19
CA SER A 41 -23.52 -6.97 -23.77
C SER A 41 -22.39 -7.34 -22.81
N ALA A 42 -21.60 -8.39 -23.11
CA ALA A 42 -20.46 -8.77 -22.29
C ALA A 42 -19.34 -7.72 -22.36
N GLN A 43 -19.14 -7.11 -23.53
CA GLN A 43 -18.16 -6.05 -23.71
C GLN A 43 -18.51 -4.79 -22.92
N THR A 44 -19.77 -4.33 -23.03
CA THR A 44 -20.26 -3.17 -22.29
C THR A 44 -20.24 -3.39 -20.79
N ALA A 45 -20.60 -4.59 -20.32
CA ALA A 45 -20.46 -5.00 -18.92
C ALA A 45 -18.99 -4.99 -18.47
N GLY A 46 -18.08 -5.57 -19.26
CA GLY A 46 -16.64 -5.60 -18.98
C GLY A 46 -16.02 -4.20 -18.91
N ALA A 47 -16.35 -3.33 -19.86
CA ALA A 47 -15.89 -1.94 -19.86
C ALA A 47 -16.41 -1.15 -18.65
N THR A 48 -17.65 -1.39 -18.23
CA THR A 48 -18.24 -0.77 -17.04
C THR A 48 -17.55 -1.29 -15.77
N GLY A 49 -17.30 -2.60 -15.69
CA GLY A 49 -16.52 -3.22 -14.62
C GLY A 49 -15.13 -2.60 -14.48
N LEU A 50 -14.41 -2.47 -15.60
CA LEU A 50 -13.09 -1.82 -15.65
C LEU A 50 -13.12 -0.38 -15.14
N LYS A 51 -14.10 0.43 -15.59
CA LYS A 51 -14.26 1.80 -15.11
C LYS A 51 -14.50 1.85 -13.60
N SER A 52 -15.30 0.94 -13.07
CA SER A 52 -15.55 0.86 -11.63
C SER A 52 -14.29 0.49 -10.83
N MET A 53 -13.48 -0.46 -11.33
CA MET A 53 -12.21 -0.83 -10.71
C MET A 53 -11.22 0.35 -10.71
N ILE A 54 -11.10 1.07 -11.83
CA ILE A 54 -10.28 2.28 -11.92
C ILE A 54 -10.73 3.32 -10.88
N ALA A 55 -12.03 3.55 -10.75
CA ALA A 55 -12.57 4.51 -9.79
C ALA A 55 -12.22 4.11 -8.34
N VAL A 56 -12.30 2.83 -8.00
CA VAL A 56 -11.92 2.31 -6.68
C VAL A 56 -10.43 2.47 -6.42
N GLU A 57 -9.57 2.12 -7.38
CA GLU A 57 -8.12 2.27 -7.25
C GLU A 57 -7.70 3.73 -7.11
N LEU A 58 -8.31 4.64 -7.88
CA LEU A 58 -8.09 6.09 -7.76
C LEU A 58 -8.52 6.62 -6.40
N ALA A 59 -9.68 6.19 -5.88
CA ALA A 59 -10.12 6.55 -4.53
C ALA A 59 -9.14 6.03 -3.46
N GLY A 60 -8.61 4.82 -3.63
CA GLY A 60 -7.54 4.27 -2.81
C GLY A 60 -6.29 5.14 -2.84
N LEU A 61 -5.81 5.51 -4.03
CA LEU A 61 -4.63 6.36 -4.21
C LEU A 61 -4.81 7.72 -3.56
N VAL A 62 -5.97 8.38 -3.74
CA VAL A 62 -6.30 9.64 -3.07
C VAL A 62 -6.30 9.47 -1.55
N THR A 63 -6.90 8.40 -1.04
CA THR A 63 -6.92 8.10 0.41
C THR A 63 -5.50 7.95 0.95
N PHE A 64 -4.63 7.24 0.24
CA PHE A 64 -3.23 7.09 0.60
C PHE A 64 -2.50 8.44 0.59
N VAL A 65 -2.65 9.26 -0.45
CA VAL A 65 -2.05 10.60 -0.49
C VAL A 65 -2.52 11.46 0.68
N VAL A 66 -3.81 11.45 1.01
CA VAL A 66 -4.35 12.17 2.17
C VAL A 66 -3.73 11.68 3.49
N LEU A 67 -3.68 10.36 3.70
CA LEU A 67 -3.03 9.77 4.88
C LEU A 67 -1.56 10.15 4.98
N PHE A 68 -0.84 10.15 3.85
CA PHE A 68 0.55 10.58 3.79
C PHE A 68 0.72 12.05 4.19
N LEU A 69 -0.12 12.95 3.68
CA LEU A 69 -0.10 14.37 4.03
C LEU A 69 -0.45 14.59 5.50
N VAL A 70 -1.44 13.88 6.04
CA VAL A 70 -1.78 13.92 7.47
C VAL A 70 -0.62 13.45 8.33
N ASN A 71 0.04 12.36 7.95
CA ASN A 71 1.22 11.85 8.64
C ASN A 71 2.40 12.84 8.59
N LEU A 72 2.63 13.49 7.44
CA LEU A 72 3.64 14.55 7.34
C LEU A 72 3.33 15.74 8.26
N LYS A 73 2.06 16.16 8.33
CA LYS A 73 1.62 17.23 9.24
C LYS A 73 1.81 16.83 10.70
N LYS A 74 1.40 15.62 11.10
CA LYS A 74 1.56 15.11 12.47
C LYS A 74 3.02 15.02 12.89
N ARG A 75 3.88 14.51 12.00
CA ARG A 75 5.33 14.41 12.26
C ARG A 75 5.99 15.78 12.46
N LYS A 76 5.50 16.83 11.79
CA LYS A 76 5.95 18.21 12.04
C LYS A 76 5.45 18.73 13.40
N ALA A 77 4.22 18.42 13.77
CA ALA A 77 3.63 18.85 15.06
C ALA A 77 4.32 18.21 16.27
N GLU A 78 4.79 16.97 16.15
CA GLU A 78 5.49 16.22 17.21
C GLU A 78 6.84 16.87 17.64
N SER A 79 7.40 17.75 16.80
CA SER A 79 8.58 18.54 17.19
C SER A 79 8.30 19.55 18.32
N ARG A 80 7.03 19.81 18.65
CA ARG A 80 6.63 20.65 19.78
C ARG A 80 6.70 19.86 21.10
N LEU A 81 7.40 20.44 22.08
CA LEU A 81 7.87 19.77 23.29
C LEU A 81 6.77 19.32 24.28
N GLU A 82 5.53 19.77 24.13
CA GLU A 82 4.49 19.65 25.16
C GLU A 82 3.68 18.34 25.14
N ALA A 83 3.87 17.45 24.17
CA ALA A 83 3.10 16.21 24.10
C ALA A 83 3.56 15.16 25.14
N SER A 84 2.61 14.46 25.75
CA SER A 84 2.86 13.38 26.72
C SER A 84 3.71 12.25 26.09
N LEU A 85 4.50 11.58 26.93
CA LEU A 85 5.39 10.49 26.48
C LEU A 85 4.60 9.36 25.81
N ALA A 86 3.43 9.00 26.36
CA ALA A 86 2.54 7.98 25.81
C ALA A 86 2.03 8.34 24.40
N TYR A 87 1.69 9.61 24.16
CA TYR A 87 1.26 10.06 22.84
C TYR A 87 2.38 9.93 21.79
N LYS A 88 3.62 10.28 22.16
CA LYS A 88 4.78 10.12 21.27
C LYS A 88 5.02 8.65 20.89
N TYR A 89 4.89 7.72 21.83
CA TYR A 89 5.00 6.29 21.53
C TYR A 89 3.92 5.79 20.56
N GLN A 90 2.65 6.16 20.78
CA GLN A 90 1.56 5.77 19.87
C GLN A 90 1.74 6.34 18.46
N VAL A 91 2.17 7.60 18.35
CA VAL A 91 2.43 8.21 17.03
C VAL A 91 3.61 7.52 16.35
N GLN A 92 4.69 7.25 17.07
CA GLN A 92 5.86 6.57 16.53
C GLN A 92 5.55 5.15 16.04
N GLU A 93 4.77 4.37 16.82
CA GLU A 93 4.33 3.04 16.42
C GLU A 93 3.46 3.08 15.15
N ASN A 94 2.51 4.01 15.10
CA ASN A 94 1.68 4.22 13.91
C ASN A 94 2.52 4.60 12.69
N VAL A 95 3.49 5.51 12.84
CA VAL A 95 4.40 5.91 11.74
C VAL A 95 5.20 4.73 11.20
N ILE A 96 5.69 3.85 12.08
CA ILE A 96 6.42 2.64 11.66
C ILE A 96 5.50 1.69 10.88
N GLY A 97 4.25 1.50 11.34
CA GLY A 97 3.26 0.70 10.63
C GLY A 97 2.95 1.26 9.24
N TYR A 98 2.73 2.57 9.14
CA TYR A 98 2.49 3.24 7.86
C TYR A 98 3.71 3.16 6.93
N GLU A 99 4.93 3.32 7.43
CA GLU A 99 6.13 3.28 6.59
C GLU A 99 6.28 1.94 5.85
N VAL A 100 5.81 0.83 6.43
CA VAL A 100 5.84 -0.49 5.79
C VAL A 100 4.70 -0.65 4.78
N ILE A 101 3.45 -0.45 5.22
CA ILE A 101 2.24 -0.77 4.46
C ILE A 101 2.00 0.24 3.33
N PHE A 102 2.29 1.51 3.57
CA PHE A 102 2.00 2.61 2.63
C PHE A 102 2.63 2.42 1.24
N PRO A 103 3.95 2.22 1.09
CA PRO A 103 4.55 2.08 -0.24
C PRO A 103 4.12 0.80 -0.94
N ILE A 104 3.76 -0.25 -0.20
CA ILE A 104 3.19 -1.47 -0.78
C ILE A 104 1.84 -1.15 -1.42
N ALA A 105 0.93 -0.55 -0.65
CA ALA A 105 -0.40 -0.24 -1.13
C ALA A 105 -0.38 0.82 -2.23
N PHE A 106 0.51 1.81 -2.14
CA PHE A 106 0.71 2.82 -3.17
C PHE A 106 1.22 2.21 -4.48
N LEU A 107 2.22 1.32 -4.41
CA LEU A 107 2.76 0.64 -5.57
C LEU A 107 1.70 -0.28 -6.21
N HIS A 108 0.89 -0.96 -5.41
CA HIS A 108 -0.26 -1.74 -5.86
C HIS A 108 -1.29 -0.88 -6.61
N CYS A 109 -1.78 0.21 -6.00
CA CYS A 109 -2.77 1.08 -6.64
C CYS A 109 -2.24 1.65 -7.95
N ILE A 110 -0.97 2.07 -8.00
CA ILE A 110 -0.36 2.58 -9.24
C ILE A 110 -0.28 1.49 -10.31
N SER A 111 0.25 0.30 -9.99
CA SER A 111 0.41 -0.75 -10.99
C SER A 111 -0.93 -1.17 -11.59
N TYR A 112 -1.95 -1.36 -10.74
CA TYR A 112 -3.29 -1.76 -11.20
C TYR A 112 -3.99 -0.63 -11.95
N THR A 113 -3.87 0.61 -11.51
CA THR A 113 -4.43 1.77 -12.23
C THR A 113 -3.85 1.86 -13.65
N ILE A 114 -2.52 1.71 -13.80
CA ILE A 114 -1.87 1.74 -15.11
C ILE A 114 -2.37 0.59 -16.00
N THR A 115 -2.41 -0.64 -15.46
CA THR A 115 -2.91 -1.81 -16.21
C THR A 115 -4.35 -1.60 -16.67
N TYR A 116 -5.24 -1.12 -15.81
CA TYR A 116 -6.64 -0.90 -16.18
C TYR A 116 -6.83 0.22 -17.20
N ILE A 117 -6.08 1.32 -17.08
CA ILE A 117 -6.10 2.39 -18.09
C ILE A 117 -5.61 1.86 -19.44
N PHE A 118 -4.53 1.07 -19.44
CA PHE A 118 -4.00 0.49 -20.67
C PHE A 118 -4.99 -0.48 -21.32
N LEU A 119 -5.63 -1.34 -20.51
CA LEU A 119 -6.66 -2.27 -20.99
C LEU A 119 -7.86 -1.52 -21.57
N LEU A 120 -8.36 -0.49 -20.87
CA LEU A 120 -9.48 0.33 -21.34
C LEU A 120 -9.14 1.08 -22.64
N SER A 121 -7.93 1.63 -22.73
CA SER A 121 -7.44 2.31 -23.94
C SER A 121 -7.32 1.35 -25.12
N SER A 122 -6.80 0.14 -24.88
CA SER A 122 -6.67 -0.90 -25.91
C SER A 122 -8.05 -1.32 -26.44
N ILE A 123 -9.02 -1.52 -25.56
CA ILE A 123 -10.42 -1.81 -25.95
C ILE A 123 -10.98 -0.66 -26.80
N GLY A 124 -10.79 0.59 -26.40
CA GLY A 124 -11.32 1.75 -27.14
C GLY A 124 -10.68 1.98 -28.52
N LEU A 125 -9.37 1.77 -28.65
CA LEU A 125 -8.63 2.07 -29.88
C LEU A 125 -8.73 0.96 -30.93
N PHE A 126 -8.76 -0.31 -30.51
CA PHE A 126 -8.68 -1.44 -31.42
C PHE A 126 -10.02 -2.01 -31.87
N ILE A 127 -11.14 -1.64 -31.23
CA ILE A 127 -12.46 -2.17 -31.60
C ILE A 127 -13.08 -1.43 -32.79
N ASN A 128 -12.73 -0.15 -32.99
CA ASN A 128 -13.26 0.64 -34.12
C ASN A 128 -12.56 0.36 -35.46
N LYS A 129 -11.46 -0.37 -35.45
CA LYS A 129 -10.78 -0.84 -36.66
C LYS A 129 -10.94 -2.36 -36.61
N ASN A 130 -11.37 -3.03 -37.68
CA ASN A 130 -11.39 -4.50 -37.81
C ASN A 130 -9.98 -5.11 -37.65
N SER A 131 -9.39 -4.91 -36.48
CA SER A 131 -8.02 -5.21 -36.16
C SER A 131 -7.99 -6.61 -35.60
N ASP A 132 -7.03 -7.37 -36.09
CA ASP A 132 -6.84 -8.76 -35.75
C ASP A 132 -6.77 -8.92 -34.23
N ILE A 133 -7.77 -9.57 -33.63
CA ILE A 133 -7.95 -9.76 -32.18
C ILE A 133 -6.68 -10.39 -31.57
N ALA A 134 -5.97 -11.20 -32.36
CA ALA A 134 -4.70 -11.79 -31.97
C ALA A 134 -3.62 -10.73 -31.65
N ASN A 135 -3.54 -9.67 -32.46
CA ASN A 135 -2.58 -8.59 -32.25
C ASN A 135 -2.92 -7.75 -31.01
N VAL A 136 -4.22 -7.49 -30.78
CA VAL A 136 -4.69 -6.76 -29.58
C VAL A 136 -4.35 -7.55 -28.31
N THR A 137 -4.64 -8.85 -28.32
CA THR A 137 -4.34 -9.73 -27.17
C THR A 137 -2.84 -9.79 -26.90
N LYS A 138 -2.01 -9.87 -27.94
CA LYS A 138 -0.55 -9.86 -27.82
C LYS A 138 -0.03 -8.56 -27.20
N ILE A 139 -0.58 -7.41 -27.60
CA ILE A 139 -0.21 -6.10 -27.02
C ILE A 139 -0.61 -6.03 -25.54
N ILE A 140 -1.82 -6.48 -25.20
CA ILE A 140 -2.29 -6.51 -23.80
C ILE A 140 -1.36 -7.37 -22.94
N MET A 141 -0.99 -8.57 -23.41
CA MET A 141 -0.07 -9.46 -22.70
C MET A 141 1.34 -8.86 -22.53
N MET A 142 1.85 -8.14 -23.55
CA MET A 142 3.16 -7.49 -23.48
C MET A 142 3.20 -6.30 -22.52
N CYS A 143 2.05 -5.65 -22.29
CA CYS A 143 1.94 -4.47 -21.44
C CYS A 143 1.38 -4.76 -20.05
N ASP A 144 1.38 -6.04 -19.62
CA ASP A 144 0.89 -6.41 -18.31
C ASP A 144 1.88 -6.03 -17.20
N VAL A 145 1.70 -4.83 -16.64
CA VAL A 145 2.49 -4.29 -15.52
C VAL A 145 2.30 -5.13 -14.25
N THR A 146 1.27 -5.96 -14.16
CA THR A 146 1.04 -6.79 -12.96
C THR A 146 2.12 -7.86 -12.80
N VAL A 147 2.69 -8.37 -13.89
CA VAL A 147 3.81 -9.32 -13.84
C VAL A 147 5.04 -8.66 -13.20
N ALA A 148 5.34 -7.43 -13.61
CA ALA A 148 6.41 -6.64 -13.01
C ALA A 148 6.13 -6.36 -11.53
N TYR A 149 4.88 -6.05 -11.17
CA TYR A 149 4.45 -5.87 -9.78
C TYR A 149 4.72 -7.10 -8.90
N VAL A 150 4.37 -8.30 -9.37
CA VAL A 150 4.56 -9.56 -8.63
C VAL A 150 6.04 -9.82 -8.34
N ILE A 151 6.95 -9.40 -9.22
CA ILE A 151 8.40 -9.51 -9.02
C ILE A 151 8.94 -8.37 -8.15
N LEU A 152 8.46 -7.14 -8.34
CA LEU A 152 8.89 -5.96 -7.58
C LEU A 152 8.48 -6.04 -6.11
N PHE A 153 7.33 -6.63 -5.82
CA PHE A 153 6.81 -6.75 -4.46
C PHE A 153 7.78 -7.47 -3.49
N PRO A 154 8.20 -8.74 -3.73
CA PRO A 154 9.15 -9.42 -2.86
C PRO A 154 10.51 -8.73 -2.83
N LEU A 155 10.98 -8.16 -3.95
CA LEU A 155 12.24 -7.39 -3.99
C LEU A 155 12.18 -6.16 -3.06
N MET A 156 11.06 -5.45 -3.05
CA MET A 156 10.89 -4.29 -2.19
C MET A 156 10.83 -4.68 -0.71
N VAL A 157 10.18 -5.81 -0.38
CA VAL A 157 10.16 -6.36 0.98
C VAL A 157 11.57 -6.75 1.43
N ILE A 158 12.31 -7.49 0.60
CA ILE A 158 13.69 -7.90 0.86
C ILE A 158 14.60 -6.68 1.05
N TYR A 159 14.52 -5.70 0.16
CA TYR A 159 15.29 -4.45 0.25
C TYR A 159 15.03 -3.73 1.58
N LYS A 160 13.76 -3.63 1.98
CA LYS A 160 13.39 -3.03 3.28
C LYS A 160 13.92 -3.83 4.46
N THR A 161 13.84 -5.15 4.43
CA THR A 161 14.37 -6.03 5.47
C THR A 161 15.87 -5.81 5.64
N PHE A 162 16.64 -5.81 4.56
CA PHE A 162 18.08 -5.52 4.61
C PHE A 162 18.39 -4.12 5.11
N ARG A 163 17.59 -3.11 4.71
CA ARG A 163 17.76 -1.73 5.18
C ARG A 163 17.49 -1.62 6.69
N LYS A 164 16.49 -2.34 7.21
CA LYS A 164 16.16 -2.40 8.63
C LYS A 164 17.26 -3.08 9.44
N ILE A 165 17.85 -4.16 8.92
CA ILE A 165 19.01 -4.83 9.55
C ILE A 165 20.22 -3.89 9.65
N ARG A 166 20.50 -3.10 8.61
CA ARG A 166 21.61 -2.13 8.60
C ARG A 166 21.37 -0.88 9.46
N ARG A 167 20.12 -0.61 9.81
CA ARG A 167 19.73 0.52 10.67
C ARG A 167 18.88 -0.03 11.82
N PRO A 168 19.48 -0.79 12.77
CA PRO A 168 18.76 -1.17 13.98
C PRO A 168 18.18 0.11 14.56
N ALA A 169 16.88 0.07 14.84
CA ALA A 169 16.14 1.23 15.29
C ALA A 169 16.94 1.90 16.41
N ARG A 170 17.37 3.15 16.22
CA ARG A 170 18.10 3.94 17.24
C ARG A 170 17.19 4.33 18.41
N VAL A 171 16.26 3.45 18.75
CA VAL A 171 15.20 3.66 19.73
C VAL A 171 15.74 3.51 21.16
N PHE A 172 16.96 2.98 21.35
CA PHE A 172 17.56 2.83 22.69
C PHE A 172 19.07 3.14 22.80
N THR A 173 19.64 3.87 21.84
CA THR A 173 21.00 4.46 21.99
C THR A 173 20.99 5.98 21.82
N ARG A 174 19.90 6.64 22.21
CA ARG A 174 20.15 7.80 23.06
C ARG A 174 20.55 7.19 24.38
N GLU A 175 21.81 7.37 24.77
CA GLU A 175 22.21 7.16 26.16
C GLU A 175 21.04 7.63 27.06
N PRO A 176 20.57 6.82 28.03
CA PRO A 176 19.59 7.29 29.00
C PRO A 176 20.00 8.69 29.43
N LYS A 177 19.03 9.60 29.56
CA LYS A 177 19.29 10.98 29.98
C LYS A 177 20.26 11.02 31.16
N ASP A 178 20.24 9.99 32.00
CA ASP A 178 21.16 9.74 33.11
C ASP A 178 22.63 9.58 32.69
N GLN A 179 22.97 8.86 31.62
CA GLN A 179 24.33 8.79 31.07
C GLN A 179 24.74 10.12 30.43
N GLN A 180 23.82 10.82 29.76
CA GLN A 180 24.10 12.13 29.19
C GLN A 180 24.30 13.21 30.29
N ILE A 181 23.55 13.11 31.39
CA ILE A 181 23.73 13.91 32.60
C ILE A 181 25.05 13.54 33.26
N LYS A 182 25.40 12.25 33.37
CA LYS A 182 26.67 11.80 33.95
C LYS A 182 27.87 12.33 33.15
N ASN A 183 27.85 12.21 31.83
CA ASN A 183 28.88 12.75 30.92
C ASN A 183 28.98 14.28 31.01
N ASN A 184 27.86 14.99 31.08
CA ASN A 184 27.88 16.44 31.28
C ASN A 184 28.43 16.82 32.67
N THR A 185 28.08 16.07 33.71
CA THR A 185 28.52 16.34 35.09
C THR A 185 30.01 16.09 35.23
N GLU A 186 30.55 15.01 34.65
CA GLU A 186 32.00 14.78 34.56
C GLU A 186 32.73 15.92 33.83
N ASN A 187 32.19 16.42 32.72
CA ASN A 187 32.76 17.56 32.02
C ASN A 187 32.78 18.84 32.88
N TYR A 188 31.72 19.10 33.67
CA TYR A 188 31.72 20.21 34.62
C TYR A 188 32.77 20.05 35.72
N PHE A 189 32.94 18.85 36.28
CA PHE A 189 33.97 18.59 37.28
C PHE A 189 35.39 18.76 36.74
N ILE A 190 35.64 18.35 35.49
CA ILE A 190 36.94 18.54 34.83
C ILE A 190 37.25 20.04 34.66
N MET A 191 36.27 20.84 34.20
CA MET A 191 36.44 22.29 34.07
C MET A 191 36.70 22.98 35.42
N LEU A 192 36.00 22.55 36.48
CA LEU A 192 36.19 23.08 37.83
C LEU A 192 37.60 22.77 38.38
N ASN A 193 38.08 21.54 38.19
CA ASN A 193 39.44 21.16 38.59
C ASN A 193 40.53 21.93 37.81
N GLN A 194 40.28 22.23 36.52
CA GLN A 194 41.21 23.07 35.74
C GLN A 194 41.26 24.53 36.21
N GLN A 195 40.17 25.05 36.79
CA GLN A 195 40.14 26.41 37.36
C GLN A 195 40.81 26.49 38.74
N LEU A 196 40.73 25.42 39.54
CA LEU A 196 41.31 25.37 40.89
C LEU A 196 42.82 25.13 40.92
N ASN A 197 43.40 24.56 39.86
CA ASN A 197 44.84 24.31 39.74
C ASN A 197 45.62 25.45 39.04
N LYS A 198 45.02 26.63 38.89
CA LYS A 198 45.68 27.85 38.42
C LYS A 198 45.91 28.79 39.60
#